data_AF-A0A560GVF3-F1
#
_entry.id   AF-A0A560GVF3-F1
#
_cell.length_a   1.000
_cell.length_b   1.000
_cell.length_c   1.000
_cell.angle_alpha   90.00
_cell.angle_beta   90.00
_cell.angle_gamma   90.00
#
_symmetry.space_group_name_H-M   'P 1'
#
loop_
_entity.id
_entity.type
_entity.pdbx_description
1 polymer ?
#
loop_
_entity_poly.entity_id
_entity_poly.type
_entity_poly.pdbx_seq_one_letter_code
_entity_poly.pdbx_strand_id
1 'polypeptide(L)'
;MIYDADDPLSALQLALTKLWPQAERVPFHQVMLGEREPREAACEENVKTWVADHPECSAVRGWGSAGTADASGSWIRVVSHWVVGGPDGALYDITPMSEADRRFLRFIRHPGSDANFDLLKNTVVWFSLHQLRSLDGSC
;
A
#
# COMPACT_ATOMS: atom_id res chain seq x y z
N MET A 1 -20.67 4.50 5.50
CA MET A 1 -20.65 3.38 4.54
C MET A 1 -20.29 3.95 3.20
N ILE A 2 -19.07 3.70 2.69
CA ILE A 2 -18.68 4.16 1.35
C ILE A 2 -18.24 2.93 0.56
N TYR A 3 -19.17 2.10 0.10
CA TYR A 3 -18.98 1.21 -1.05
C TYR A 3 -20.36 0.88 -1.63
N ASP A 4 -20.60 1.28 -2.89
CA ASP A 4 -21.71 0.75 -3.69
C ASP A 4 -21.26 -0.62 -4.19
N ALA A 5 -22.08 -1.66 -3.98
CA ALA A 5 -21.63 -3.06 -4.04
C ALA A 5 -21.40 -3.60 -5.46
N ASP A 6 -21.78 -2.84 -6.50
CA ASP A 6 -21.86 -3.36 -7.87
C ASP A 6 -20.51 -3.38 -8.63
N ASP A 7 -19.49 -2.64 -8.15
CA ASP A 7 -18.12 -2.74 -8.67
C ASP A 7 -17.06 -2.40 -7.59
N PRO A 8 -16.54 -3.42 -6.88
CA PRO A 8 -15.56 -3.21 -5.81
C PRO A 8 -14.23 -2.66 -6.30
N LEU A 9 -13.86 -2.89 -7.57
CA LEU A 9 -12.62 -2.39 -8.15
C LEU A 9 -12.73 -0.89 -8.44
N SER A 10 -13.81 -0.44 -9.08
CA SER A 10 -14.04 0.98 -9.33
C SER A 10 -14.16 1.76 -8.02
N ALA A 11 -14.83 1.20 -7.02
CA ALA A 11 -14.95 1.84 -5.72
C ALA A 11 -13.59 1.94 -5.00
N LEU A 12 -12.75 0.90 -5.09
CA LEU A 12 -11.38 0.96 -4.62
C LEU A 12 -10.56 2.01 -5.38
N GLN A 13 -10.62 2.06 -6.70
CA GLN A 13 -9.90 3.03 -7.50
C GLN A 13 -10.28 4.47 -7.12
N LEU A 14 -11.57 4.74 -6.92
CA LEU A 14 -12.04 6.04 -6.46
C LEU A 14 -11.52 6.37 -5.05
N ALA A 15 -11.56 5.39 -4.13
CA ALA A 15 -11.05 5.57 -2.78
C ALA A 15 -9.55 5.86 -2.77
N LEU A 16 -8.75 5.10 -3.51
CA LEU A 16 -7.30 5.31 -3.63
C LEU A 16 -6.97 6.64 -4.27
N THR A 17 -7.73 7.07 -5.29
CA THR A 17 -7.58 8.40 -5.88
C THR A 17 -7.80 9.48 -4.81
N LYS A 18 -8.90 9.42 -4.05
CA LYS A 18 -9.20 10.41 -3.00
C LYS A 18 -8.19 10.41 -1.84
N LEU A 19 -7.64 9.25 -1.51
CA LEU A 19 -6.70 9.08 -0.40
C LEU A 19 -5.24 9.31 -0.81
N TRP A 20 -4.93 9.40 -2.10
CA TRP A 20 -3.56 9.59 -2.58
C TRP A 20 -2.84 10.82 -2.01
N PRO A 21 -3.48 12.00 -1.83
CA PRO A 21 -2.84 13.13 -1.16
C PRO A 21 -2.40 12.84 0.29
N GLN A 22 -3.00 11.82 0.92
CA GLN A 22 -2.69 11.36 2.28
C GLN A 22 -1.76 10.15 2.27
N ALA A 23 -1.31 9.67 1.11
CA ALA A 23 -0.43 8.52 1.02
C ALA A 23 0.91 8.81 1.70
N GLU A 24 1.26 8.00 2.68
CA GLU A 24 2.43 8.22 3.53
C GLU A 24 3.68 7.57 2.93
N ARG A 25 4.85 8.17 3.19
CA ARG A 25 6.12 7.51 2.97
C ARG A 25 6.39 6.56 4.13
N VAL A 26 6.56 5.29 3.83
CA VAL A 26 6.88 4.27 4.82
C VAL A 26 8.38 4.00 4.78
N PRO A 27 9.15 4.28 5.85
CA PRO A 27 10.57 3.98 5.90
C PRO A 27 10.81 2.47 5.79
N PHE A 28 11.86 2.09 5.05
CA PHE A 28 12.32 0.72 5.01
C PHE A 28 13.22 0.42 6.20
N HIS A 29 12.90 -0.62 6.95
CA HIS A 29 13.71 -1.15 8.03
C HIS A 29 14.29 -2.51 7.61
N GLN A 30 15.62 -2.58 7.61
CA GLN A 30 16.30 -3.86 7.44
C GLN A 30 16.16 -4.67 8.73
N VAL A 31 15.59 -5.87 8.61
CA VAL A 31 15.32 -6.76 9.73
C VAL A 31 15.67 -8.21 9.38
N MET A 32 15.66 -9.08 10.38
CA MET A 32 15.76 -10.53 10.23
C MET A 32 14.48 -11.18 10.75
N LEU A 33 14.02 -12.25 10.09
CA LEU A 33 12.90 -13.08 10.54
C LEU A 33 13.48 -14.37 11.17
N GLY A 34 14.00 -14.27 12.38
CA GLY A 34 14.85 -15.30 12.98
C GLY A 34 16.21 -15.35 12.28
N GLU A 35 16.55 -16.48 11.66
CA GLU A 35 17.82 -16.66 10.94
C GLU A 35 17.73 -16.36 9.44
N ARG A 36 16.54 -16.02 8.92
CA ARG A 36 16.32 -15.73 7.49
C ARG A 36 16.07 -14.25 7.24
N GLU A 37 16.53 -13.76 6.09
CA GLU A 37 16.13 -12.46 5.58
C GLU A 37 14.66 -12.51 5.09
N PRO A 38 13.91 -11.40 5.18
CA PRO A 38 12.61 -11.30 4.52
C PRO A 38 12.77 -11.44 2.99
N ARG A 39 11.72 -11.88 2.29
CA ARG A 39 11.79 -12.18 0.85
C ARG A 39 11.16 -11.08 0.00
N GLU A 40 11.78 -10.78 -1.14
CA GLU A 40 11.17 -9.90 -2.15
C GLU A 40 9.80 -10.41 -2.58
N ALA A 41 8.88 -9.49 -2.86
CA ALA A 41 7.50 -9.78 -3.27
C ALA A 41 6.68 -10.66 -2.31
N ALA A 42 7.15 -10.90 -1.07
CA ALA A 42 6.47 -11.71 -0.06
C ALA A 42 6.02 -10.86 1.15
N CYS A 43 5.54 -9.63 0.91
CA CYS A 43 5.23 -8.65 1.96
C CYS A 43 4.27 -9.19 3.04
N GLU A 44 3.22 -9.91 2.64
CA GLU A 44 2.28 -10.52 3.58
C GLU A 44 2.96 -11.53 4.53
N GLU A 45 3.77 -12.45 4.00
CA GLU A 45 4.45 -13.45 4.82
C GLU A 45 5.51 -12.83 5.71
N ASN A 46 6.29 -11.88 5.17
CA ASN A 46 7.32 -11.18 5.92
C ASN A 46 6.72 -10.49 7.15
N VAL A 47 5.66 -9.70 6.93
CA VAL A 47 4.98 -8.95 8.00
C VAL A 47 4.31 -9.88 9.00
N LYS A 48 3.62 -10.93 8.54
CA LYS A 48 3.01 -11.92 9.43
C LYS A 48 4.05 -12.63 10.31
N THR A 49 5.20 -12.99 9.74
CA THR A 49 6.29 -13.61 10.50
C THR A 49 6.85 -12.63 11.52
N TRP A 50 7.13 -11.39 11.12
CA TRP A 50 7.65 -10.37 12.02
C TRP A 50 6.74 -10.10 13.22
N VAL A 51 5.44 -9.94 12.96
CA VAL A 51 4.44 -9.66 14.01
C VAL A 51 4.21 -10.86 14.93
N ALA A 52 4.43 -12.09 14.46
CA ALA A 52 4.39 -13.27 15.33
C ALA A 52 5.49 -13.25 16.40
N ASP A 53 6.66 -12.70 16.05
CA ASP A 53 7.80 -12.56 16.97
C ASP A 53 7.78 -11.23 17.77
N HIS A 54 7.01 -10.24 17.32
CA HIS A 54 6.88 -8.91 17.92
C HIS A 54 5.41 -8.58 18.21
N PRO A 55 4.82 -9.12 19.30
CA PRO A 55 3.39 -9.03 19.57
C PRO A 55 2.90 -7.60 19.87
N GLU A 56 3.80 -6.67 20.16
CA GLU A 56 3.52 -5.24 20.28
C GLU A 56 3.31 -4.53 18.93
N CYS A 57 3.72 -5.18 17.84
CA CYS A 57 3.52 -4.70 16.49
C CYS A 57 2.23 -5.26 15.87
N SER A 58 1.80 -4.67 14.76
CA SER A 58 0.61 -5.09 14.02
C SER A 58 0.88 -5.22 12.53
N ALA A 59 0.15 -6.11 11.87
CA ALA A 59 0.18 -6.24 10.42
C ALA A 59 -0.79 -5.23 9.80
N VAL A 60 -0.29 -4.29 9.01
CA VAL A 60 -1.11 -3.24 8.38
C VAL A 60 -1.22 -3.50 6.89
N ARG A 61 -2.46 -3.69 6.43
CA ARG A 61 -2.80 -3.94 5.03
C ARG A 61 -3.08 -2.63 4.30
N GLY A 62 -2.67 -2.55 3.05
CA GLY A 62 -2.93 -1.38 2.24
C GLY A 62 -2.44 -1.50 0.82
N TRP A 63 -2.17 -0.37 0.21
CA TRP A 63 -1.85 -0.23 -1.19
C TRP A 63 -0.56 0.57 -1.33
N GLY A 64 0.46 -0.07 -1.91
CA GLY A 64 1.76 0.52 -2.18
C GLY A 64 1.88 0.93 -3.64
N SER A 65 2.47 2.08 -3.91
CA SER A 65 2.83 2.45 -5.28
C SER A 65 3.97 1.60 -5.82
N ALA A 66 3.79 1.08 -7.03
CA ALA A 66 4.75 0.24 -7.74
C ALA A 66 5.21 0.93 -9.04
N GLY A 67 5.72 2.16 -8.89
CA GLY A 67 6.22 3.00 -9.98
C GLY A 67 5.15 3.82 -10.72
N THR A 68 5.59 4.51 -11.78
CA THR A 68 4.74 5.26 -12.71
C THR A 68 4.58 4.51 -14.03
N ALA A 69 3.38 4.53 -14.62
CA ALA A 69 3.10 3.76 -15.85
C ALA A 69 3.81 4.30 -17.09
N ASP A 70 4.08 5.60 -17.12
CA ASP A 70 4.53 6.32 -18.30
C ASP A 70 5.66 7.30 -17.99
N ALA A 71 6.38 7.71 -19.03
CA ALA A 71 7.46 8.69 -18.94
C ALA A 71 6.98 10.08 -18.46
N SER A 72 5.68 10.33 -18.53
CA SER A 72 5.07 11.57 -18.05
C SER A 72 4.78 11.55 -16.54
N GLY A 73 4.79 10.38 -15.89
CA GLY A 73 4.41 10.22 -14.49
C GLY A 73 2.91 10.44 -14.22
N SER A 74 2.07 10.44 -15.25
CA SER A 74 0.65 10.81 -15.14
C SER A 74 -0.22 9.71 -14.57
N TRP A 75 0.25 8.46 -14.58
CA TRP A 75 -0.46 7.30 -14.05
C TRP A 75 0.33 6.63 -12.94
N ILE A 76 -0.34 6.42 -11.81
CA ILE A 76 0.21 5.72 -10.66
C ILE A 76 -0.25 4.27 -10.70
N ARG A 77 0.71 3.35 -10.63
CA ARG A 77 0.45 1.94 -10.38
C ARG A 77 0.38 1.72 -8.89
N VAL A 78 -0.69 1.12 -8.39
CA VAL A 78 -0.76 0.66 -6.99
C VAL A 78 -1.13 -0.81 -6.93
N VAL A 79 -0.48 -1.51 -6.01
CA VAL A 79 -0.66 -2.95 -5.75
C VAL A 79 -0.89 -3.15 -4.27
N SER A 80 -1.46 -4.29 -3.89
CA SER A 80 -1.57 -4.62 -2.47
C SER A 80 -0.19 -4.66 -1.82
N HIS A 81 -0.11 -4.19 -0.59
CA HIS A 81 1.12 -4.18 0.17
C HIS A 81 0.82 -4.34 1.66
N TRP A 82 1.80 -4.91 2.37
CA TRP A 82 1.74 -5.09 3.81
C TRP A 82 2.95 -4.41 4.43
N VAL A 83 2.70 -3.67 5.50
CA VAL A 83 3.73 -3.00 6.29
C VAL A 83 3.49 -3.31 7.76
N VAL A 84 4.50 -3.07 8.60
CA VAL A 84 4.38 -3.23 10.04
C VAL A 84 3.91 -1.92 10.65
N GLY A 85 2.92 -1.99 11.54
CA GLY A 85 2.57 -0.90 12.44
C GLY A 85 3.26 -1.10 13.79
N GLY A 86 4.12 -0.17 14.17
CA GLY A 86 4.79 -0.15 15.47
C GLY A 86 3.84 0.24 16.62
N PRO A 87 4.27 0.04 17.88
CA PRO A 87 3.47 0.35 19.07
C PRO A 87 3.21 1.85 19.26
N ASP A 88 3.99 2.71 18.60
CA ASP A 88 3.83 4.16 18.55
C ASP A 88 2.88 4.62 17.42
N GLY A 89 2.34 3.68 16.64
CA GLY A 89 1.49 3.95 15.48
C GLY A 89 2.27 4.29 14.20
N ALA A 90 3.60 4.31 14.24
CA ALA A 90 4.42 4.51 13.04
C ALA A 90 4.36 3.28 12.13
N LEU A 91 4.42 3.49 10.81
CA LEU A 91 4.55 2.38 9.86
C LEU A 91 5.99 2.23 9.40
N TYR A 92 6.41 1.01 9.16
CA TYR A 92 7.67 0.69 8.50
C TYR A 92 7.54 -0.55 7.60
N ASP A 93 8.27 -0.55 6.50
CA ASP A 93 8.31 -1.65 5.53
C ASP A 93 9.55 -2.49 5.80
N ILE A 94 9.38 -3.80 5.79
CA ILE A 94 10.45 -4.77 5.99
C ILE A 94 10.68 -5.64 4.74
N THR A 95 9.91 -5.41 3.68
CA THR A 95 9.99 -6.18 2.44
C THR A 95 11.14 -5.65 1.59
N PRO A 96 12.14 -6.49 1.23
CA PRO A 96 13.22 -6.05 0.38
C PRO A 96 12.69 -5.66 -0.99
N MET A 97 13.20 -4.56 -1.50
CA MET A 97 12.98 -4.03 -2.86
C MET A 97 14.16 -3.12 -3.22
N SER A 98 14.28 -2.75 -4.50
CA SER A 98 15.36 -1.86 -4.95
C SER A 98 15.28 -0.47 -4.29
N GLU A 99 16.41 0.24 -4.18
CA GLU A 99 16.40 1.60 -3.62
C GLU A 99 15.51 2.55 -4.42
N ALA A 100 15.46 2.37 -5.75
CA ALA A 100 14.59 3.14 -6.62
C ALA A 100 13.12 2.92 -6.23
N ASP A 101 12.69 1.67 -6.07
CA ASP A 101 11.31 1.34 -5.68
C ASP A 101 10.96 1.91 -4.31
N ARG A 102 11.87 1.79 -3.32
CA ARG A 102 11.67 2.37 -1.96
C ARG A 102 11.43 3.88 -2.01
N ARG A 103 12.16 4.62 -2.83
CA ARG A 103 12.02 6.08 -2.94
C ARG A 103 10.64 6.49 -3.49
N PHE A 104 10.07 5.67 -4.36
CA PHE A 104 8.76 5.90 -4.97
C PHE A 104 7.60 5.28 -4.21
N LEU A 105 7.86 4.42 -3.23
CA LEU A 105 6.82 3.82 -2.41
C LEU A 105 6.05 4.90 -1.62
N ARG A 106 4.74 4.87 -1.80
CA ARG A 106 3.73 5.57 -1.02
C ARG A 106 2.68 4.56 -0.63
N PHE A 107 2.24 4.63 0.62
CA PHE A 107 1.34 3.67 1.19
C PHE A 107 0.02 4.32 1.58
N ILE A 108 -1.08 3.64 1.26
CA ILE A 108 -2.41 3.99 1.73
C ILE A 108 -2.95 2.78 2.49
N ARG A 109 -3.30 2.97 3.77
CA ARG A 109 -4.00 1.94 4.56
C ARG A 109 -5.30 1.55 3.85
N HIS A 110 -5.63 0.25 3.82
CA HIS A 110 -6.84 -0.22 3.15
C HIS A 110 -8.09 0.46 3.76
N PRO A 111 -8.91 1.17 2.97
CA PRO A 111 -10.04 1.96 3.49
C PRO A 111 -11.34 1.15 3.66
N GLY A 112 -11.31 -0.16 3.42
CA GLY A 112 -12.48 -1.05 3.46
C GLY A 112 -12.35 -2.17 4.50
N SER A 113 -13.20 -3.18 4.38
CA SER A 113 -13.14 -4.38 5.21
C SER A 113 -12.02 -5.32 4.74
N ASP A 114 -11.58 -6.20 5.63
CA ASP A 114 -10.62 -7.26 5.30
C ASP A 114 -11.08 -8.16 4.14
N ALA A 115 -12.38 -8.46 4.08
CA ALA A 115 -12.97 -9.23 2.98
C ALA A 115 -12.80 -8.53 1.62
N ASN A 116 -12.94 -7.19 1.59
CA ASN A 116 -12.73 -6.42 0.36
C ASN A 116 -11.26 -6.38 -0.03
N PHE A 117 -10.36 -6.30 0.96
CA PHE A 117 -8.93 -6.41 0.69
C PHE A 117 -8.58 -7.76 0.08
N ASP A 118 -9.02 -8.87 0.68
CA ASP A 118 -8.72 -10.21 0.18
C ASP A 118 -9.31 -10.48 -1.22
N LEU A 119 -10.46 -9.88 -1.54
CA LEU A 119 -11.05 -9.94 -2.87
C LEU A 119 -10.17 -9.24 -3.93
N LEU A 120 -9.54 -8.12 -3.58
CA LEU A 120 -8.87 -7.22 -4.52
C LEU A 120 -7.33 -7.30 -4.47
N LYS A 121 -6.73 -8.00 -3.50
CA LYS A 121 -5.28 -7.95 -3.24
C LYS A 121 -4.41 -8.42 -4.41
N ASN A 122 -4.95 -9.22 -5.32
CA ASN A 122 -4.24 -9.69 -6.51
C ASN A 122 -4.45 -8.78 -7.73
N THR A 123 -5.18 -7.68 -7.58
CA THR A 123 -5.46 -6.72 -8.65
C THR A 123 -4.43 -5.60 -8.67
N VAL A 124 -4.09 -5.14 -9.87
CA VAL A 124 -3.34 -3.89 -10.06
C VAL A 124 -4.35 -2.78 -10.28
N VAL A 125 -4.27 -1.71 -9.49
CA VAL A 125 -5.10 -0.52 -9.68
C VAL A 125 -4.27 0.58 -10.31
N TRP A 126 -4.88 1.27 -11.26
CA TRP A 126 -4.30 2.42 -11.94
C TRP A 126 -5.19 3.63 -11.74
N PHE A 127 -4.61 4.78 -11.45
CA PHE A 127 -5.33 6.05 -11.51
C PHE A 127 -4.40 7.16 -11.98
N SER A 128 -5.00 8.20 -12.56
CA SER A 128 -4.25 9.33 -13.08
C SER A 128 -4.09 10.43 -12.03
N LEU A 129 -2.91 11.05 -11.97
CA LEU A 129 -2.70 12.27 -11.18
C LEU A 129 -3.59 13.44 -11.65
N HIS A 130 -4.04 13.43 -12.92
CA HIS A 130 -5.01 14.41 -13.40
C HIS A 130 -6.39 14.25 -12.75
N GLN A 131 -6.78 13.02 -12.41
CA GLN A 131 -8.05 12.76 -11.71
C GLN A 131 -8.04 13.35 -10.30
N LEU A 132 -6.87 13.47 -9.65
CA LEU A 132 -6.73 14.17 -8.37
C LEU A 132 -7.12 15.65 -8.51
N ARG A 133 -6.59 16.33 -9.54
CA ARG A 133 -6.84 17.76 -9.76
C ARG A 133 -8.31 18.07 -10.07
N SER A 134 -9.00 17.16 -10.76
CA SER A 134 -10.43 17.31 -11.04
C SER A 134 -11.32 17.12 -9.81
N LEU A 135 -10.84 16.40 -8.78
CA LEU A 135 -11.59 16.20 -7.53
C LEU A 135 -11.45 17.38 -6.56
N ASP A 136 -10.37 18.17 -6.69
CA ASP A 136 -10.10 19.35 -5.88
C ASP A 136 -10.78 20.63 -6.40
N GLY A 137 -11.59 20.56 -7.47
CA GLY A 137 -12.45 21.66 -7.92
C GLY A 137 -11.73 22.92 -8.43
N SER A 138 -10.45 22.84 -8.76
CA SER A 138 -9.70 23.98 -9.31
C SER A 138 -9.71 23.91 -10.84
N CYS A 139 -10.67 24.61 -11.46
CA CYS A 139 -10.53 25.12 -12.83
C CYS A 139 -9.55 26.29 -12.85
#